data_AF-A0A6B3LSB1-F1
#
_entry.id   AF-A0A6B3LSB1-F1
#
_cell.length_a   1.000
_cell.length_b   1.000
_cell.length_c   1.000
_cell.angle_alpha   90.00
_cell.angle_beta   90.00
_cell.angle_gamma   90.00
#
_symmetry.space_group_name_H-M   'P 1'
#
loop_
_entity.id
_entity.type
_entity.pdbx_description
1 polymer ?
#
loop_
_entity_poly.entity_id
_entity_poly.type
_entity_poly.pdbx_seq_one_letter_code
_entity_poly.pdbx_strand_id
1 'polypeptide(L)'
;MYTTLTRILTIVLLCLAASCKPANTPEKATTPQAPWLSDLIQQLKQDAPANPPAKIYRYSYNNQEVYYLTSRCCDIPSKLFDAQGNQLCEPDGGITGRGDGRCTDFFEKRQHETLIWEDKRER
;
A
#
# COMPACT_ATOMS: atom_id res chain seq x y z
N MET A 1 41.98 -7.82 -63.14
CA MET A 1 41.01 -7.80 -64.25
C MET A 1 39.82 -8.64 -63.78
N TYR A 2 38.66 -8.15 -63.34
CA TYR A 2 37.73 -7.10 -63.80
C TYR A 2 36.85 -6.70 -62.58
N THR A 3 36.91 -5.44 -62.11
CA THR A 3 35.90 -4.35 -62.25
C THR A 3 34.56 -4.49 -61.48
N THR A 4 34.42 -3.61 -60.46
CA THR A 4 33.30 -2.66 -60.19
C THR A 4 31.87 -3.20 -60.02
N LEU A 5 31.28 -3.05 -58.83
CA LEU A 5 30.43 -1.92 -58.41
C LEU A 5 29.12 -1.80 -59.22
N THR A 6 28.02 -2.28 -58.65
CA THR A 6 26.68 -1.74 -58.98
C THR A 6 25.87 -1.53 -57.72
N ARG A 7 25.58 -0.26 -57.48
CA ARG A 7 24.78 0.30 -56.42
C ARG A 7 23.29 0.16 -56.73
N ILE A 8 22.51 -0.10 -55.68
CA ILE A 8 21.18 0.46 -55.37
C ILE A 8 20.07 0.18 -56.40
N LEU A 9 19.06 -0.59 -56.01
CA LEU A 9 17.67 -0.11 -55.96
C LEU A 9 16.73 -1.18 -55.36
N THR A 10 16.30 -1.00 -54.11
CA THR A 10 14.91 -1.35 -53.78
C THR A 10 14.47 -0.50 -52.59
N ILE A 11 13.60 0.45 -52.90
CA ILE A 11 13.01 1.45 -52.03
C ILE A 11 12.18 0.73 -50.98
N VAL A 12 12.57 0.83 -49.71
CA VAL A 12 11.78 0.40 -48.56
C VAL A 12 10.58 1.34 -48.49
N LEU A 13 9.42 0.85 -48.92
CA LEU A 13 8.15 1.57 -48.94
C LEU A 13 7.65 1.74 -47.50
N LEU A 14 7.78 2.96 -47.01
CA LEU A 14 7.30 3.45 -45.73
C LEU A 14 5.76 3.61 -45.77
N CYS A 15 5.01 2.59 -45.35
CA CYS A 15 3.58 2.71 -45.10
C CYS A 15 3.33 3.04 -43.63
N LEU A 16 3.06 4.32 -43.37
CA LEU A 16 2.50 4.84 -42.14
C LEU A 16 1.08 4.29 -41.93
N ALA A 17 0.92 3.36 -41.00
CA ALA A 17 -0.38 3.10 -40.38
C ALA A 17 -0.38 3.77 -39.00
N ALA A 18 -1.15 4.86 -38.89
CA ALA A 18 -1.39 5.59 -37.66
C ALA A 18 -2.01 4.67 -36.59
N SER A 19 -1.26 4.37 -35.54
CA SER A 19 -1.75 3.63 -34.39
C SER A 19 -2.45 4.61 -33.44
N CYS A 20 -3.78 4.61 -33.44
CA CYS A 20 -4.57 5.27 -32.41
C CYS A 20 -4.29 4.59 -31.07
N LYS A 21 -3.57 5.28 -30.17
CA LYS A 21 -3.47 4.85 -28.77
C LYS A 21 -4.82 5.18 -28.09
N PRO A 22 -5.50 4.22 -27.45
CA PRO A 22 -6.58 4.57 -26.55
C PRO A 22 -6.02 5.46 -25.43
N ALA A 23 -6.78 6.49 -25.08
CA ALA A 23 -6.47 7.36 -23.96
C ALA A 23 -6.39 6.49 -22.70
N ASN A 24 -5.19 6.36 -22.14
CA ASN A 24 -5.00 5.71 -20.86
C ASN A 24 -5.74 6.55 -19.82
N THR A 25 -6.87 6.03 -19.34
CA THR A 25 -7.43 6.39 -18.04
C THR A 25 -6.29 6.37 -17.02
N PRO A 26 -6.18 7.35 -16.11
CA PRO A 26 -5.19 7.27 -15.04
C PRO A 26 -5.55 6.09 -14.15
N GLU A 27 -4.99 4.92 -14.47
CA GLU A 27 -4.90 3.79 -13.58
C GLU A 27 -4.19 4.29 -12.34
N LYS A 28 -4.92 4.28 -11.22
CA LYS A 28 -4.44 4.67 -9.90
C LYS A 28 -3.09 3.99 -9.69
N ALA A 29 -2.01 4.79 -9.75
CA ALA A 29 -0.65 4.30 -9.63
C ALA A 29 -0.54 3.48 -8.34
N THR A 30 -0.58 2.16 -8.49
CA THR A 30 -0.48 1.23 -7.37
C THR A 30 1.00 1.14 -7.09
N THR A 31 1.50 2.03 -6.23
CA THR A 31 2.80 1.85 -5.59
C THR A 31 2.81 0.43 -5.03
N PRO A 32 3.83 -0.40 -5.34
CA PRO A 32 3.91 -1.75 -4.81
C PRO A 32 3.77 -1.71 -3.29
N GLN A 33 2.74 -2.37 -2.77
CA GLN A 33 2.53 -2.48 -1.33
C GLN A 33 3.71 -3.23 -0.73
N ALA A 34 4.26 -2.72 0.38
CA ALA A 34 5.39 -3.35 1.06
C ALA A 34 5.05 -4.82 1.40
N PRO A 35 5.96 -5.80 1.16
CA PRO A 35 5.65 -7.23 1.33
C PRO A 35 5.08 -7.58 2.71
N TRP A 36 5.66 -7.02 3.78
CA TRP A 36 5.22 -7.25 5.16
C TRP A 36 3.75 -6.87 5.39
N LEU A 37 3.25 -5.86 4.68
CA LEU A 37 1.87 -5.40 4.83
C LEU A 37 0.89 -6.37 4.17
N SER A 38 1.29 -6.96 3.04
CA SER A 38 0.54 -8.04 2.40
C SER A 38 0.49 -9.29 3.29
N ASP A 39 1.61 -9.63 3.94
CA ASP A 39 1.68 -10.74 4.89
C ASP A 39 0.80 -10.49 6.11
N LEU A 40 0.82 -9.28 6.67
CA LEU A 40 -0.07 -8.87 7.76
C LEU A 40 -1.54 -9.02 7.36
N ILE A 41 -1.93 -8.52 6.18
CA ILE A 41 -3.30 -8.68 5.68
C ILE A 41 -3.67 -10.15 5.53
N GLN A 42 -2.75 -10.98 5.02
CA GLN A 42 -3.00 -12.39 4.85
C GLN A 42 -3.21 -13.10 6.19
N GLN A 43 -2.43 -12.74 7.22
CA GLN A 43 -2.61 -13.22 8.59
C GLN A 43 -3.98 -12.81 9.16
N LEU A 44 -4.35 -11.53 9.02
CA LEU A 44 -5.65 -11.03 9.48
C LEU A 44 -6.82 -11.77 8.79
N LYS A 45 -6.66 -12.17 7.53
CA LYS A 45 -7.65 -12.97 6.78
C LYS A 45 -7.76 -14.43 7.25
N GLN A 46 -6.75 -14.97 7.93
CA GLN A 46 -6.85 -16.30 8.54
C GLN A 46 -7.59 -16.27 9.88
N ASP A 47 -7.63 -15.12 10.55
CA ASP A 47 -8.44 -14.93 11.75
C ASP A 47 -9.94 -14.86 11.40
N ALA A 48 -10.77 -15.19 12.39
CA ALA A 48 -12.22 -14.96 12.31
C ALA A 48 -12.52 -13.45 12.08
N PRO A 49 -13.54 -13.10 11.29
CA PRO A 49 -13.95 -11.71 11.10
C PRO A 49 -14.21 -11.01 12.45
N ALA A 50 -13.57 -9.87 12.65
CA ALA A 50 -13.69 -9.08 13.87
C ALA A 50 -14.90 -8.13 13.82
N ASN A 51 -15.40 -7.75 15.00
CA ASN A 51 -16.37 -6.66 15.15
C ASN A 51 -15.91 -5.73 16.28
N PRO A 52 -15.43 -4.50 15.98
CA PRO A 52 -15.42 -3.86 14.66
C PRO A 52 -14.46 -4.53 13.65
N PRO A 53 -14.69 -4.37 12.33
CA PRO A 53 -13.78 -4.91 11.32
C PRO A 53 -12.36 -4.37 11.46
N ALA A 54 -11.36 -5.20 11.17
CA ALA A 54 -9.97 -4.79 11.16
C ALA A 54 -9.72 -3.79 10.03
N LYS A 55 -9.04 -2.68 10.33
CA LYS A 55 -8.62 -1.69 9.34
C LYS A 55 -7.15 -1.40 9.48
N ILE A 56 -6.50 -1.15 8.35
CA ILE A 56 -5.14 -0.63 8.30
C ILE A 56 -5.17 0.72 7.62
N TYR A 57 -4.69 1.72 8.35
CA TYR A 57 -4.50 3.08 7.86
C TYR A 57 -3.03 3.39 7.74
N ARG A 58 -2.69 4.31 6.84
CA ARG A 58 -1.38 4.94 6.75
C ARG A 58 -1.50 6.40 7.20
N TYR A 59 -0.49 6.87 7.91
CA TYR A 59 -0.35 8.27 8.34
C TYR A 59 1.09 8.76 8.18
N SER A 60 1.25 10.07 8.22
CA SER A 60 2.50 10.71 8.62
C SER A 60 2.46 10.96 10.13
N TYR A 61 3.50 10.55 10.85
CA TYR A 61 3.62 10.75 12.30
C TYR A 61 5.11 10.87 12.66
N ASN A 62 5.52 11.84 13.47
CA ASN A 62 6.94 12.08 13.81
C ASN A 62 7.88 12.06 12.59
N ASN A 63 7.47 12.74 11.50
CA ASN A 63 8.19 12.84 10.22
C ASN A 63 8.49 11.50 9.53
N GLN A 64 7.74 10.43 9.84
CA GLN A 64 7.85 9.14 9.16
C GLN A 64 6.47 8.64 8.71
N GLU A 65 6.47 7.77 7.70
CA GLU A 65 5.30 6.99 7.32
C GLU A 65 5.08 5.88 8.35
N VAL A 66 3.85 5.77 8.84
CA VAL A 66 3.44 4.74 9.79
C VAL A 66 2.15 4.06 9.36
N TYR A 67 1.96 2.83 9.81
CA TYR A 67 0.79 2.01 9.53
C TYR A 67 0.09 1.65 10.83
N TYR A 68 -1.19 2.00 10.91
CA TYR A 68 -2.02 1.81 12.09
C TYR A 68 -3.03 0.70 11.84
N LEU A 69 -2.90 -0.40 12.56
CA LEU A 69 -3.89 -1.48 12.63
C LEU A 69 -4.84 -1.20 13.79
N THR A 70 -6.12 -1.00 13.49
CA THR A 70 -7.15 -0.73 14.50
C THR A 70 -7.30 -1.91 15.46
N SER A 71 -7.69 -1.60 16.69
CA SER A 71 -8.16 -2.62 17.63
C SER A 71 -9.35 -3.39 17.04
N ARG A 72 -9.40 -4.70 17.35
CA ARG A 72 -10.41 -5.66 16.88
C ARG A 72 -11.39 -6.10 17.98
N CYS A 73 -11.15 -5.70 19.23
CA CYS A 73 -11.98 -5.99 20.42
C CYS A 73 -11.61 -5.00 21.54
N CYS A 74 -12.52 -4.76 22.48
CA CYS A 74 -12.37 -3.76 23.54
C CYS A 74 -11.08 -3.91 24.38
N ASP A 75 -10.60 -5.14 24.57
CA ASP A 75 -9.43 -5.48 25.38
C ASP A 75 -8.18 -5.81 24.55
N ILE A 76 -8.26 -5.72 23.23
CA ILE A 76 -7.13 -5.93 22.33
C ILE A 76 -6.55 -4.55 21.97
N PRO A 77 -5.26 -4.30 22.18
CA PRO A 77 -4.65 -3.05 21.76
C PRO A 77 -4.60 -2.93 20.23
N SER A 78 -4.68 -1.70 19.73
CA SER A 78 -4.27 -1.41 18.35
C SER A 78 -2.75 -1.48 18.23
N LYS A 79 -2.24 -1.48 16.99
CA LYS A 79 -0.80 -1.54 16.73
C LYS A 79 -0.37 -0.48 15.74
N LEU A 80 0.75 0.16 16.03
CA LEU A 80 1.42 1.10 15.12
C LEU A 80 2.73 0.50 14.63
N PHE A 81 2.94 0.51 13.32
CA PHE A 81 4.15 0.00 12.67
C PHE A 81 4.86 1.13 11.92
N ASP A 82 6.19 1.03 11.82
CA ASP A 82 6.97 1.86 10.90
C ASP A 82 6.81 1.38 9.44
N ALA A 83 7.48 2.06 8.50
CA ALA A 83 7.44 1.71 7.09
C ALA A 83 8.07 0.34 6.76
N GLN A 84 8.90 -0.20 7.66
CA GLN A 84 9.56 -1.49 7.53
C GLN A 84 8.75 -2.63 8.17
N GLY A 85 7.64 -2.31 8.85
CA GLY A 85 6.77 -3.28 9.52
C GLY A 85 7.18 -3.59 10.96
N ASN A 86 8.11 -2.85 11.56
CA ASN A 86 8.43 -3.01 12.97
C ASN A 86 7.34 -2.36 13.81
N GLN A 87 6.85 -3.06 14.83
CA GLN A 87 5.89 -2.48 15.77
C GLN A 87 6.57 -1.40 16.62
N LEU A 88 6.09 -0.17 16.49
CA LEU A 88 6.53 0.97 17.27
C LEU A 88 5.91 0.97 18.67
N CYS A 89 4.60 0.72 18.75
CA CYS A 89 3.81 0.84 19.98
C CYS A 89 2.37 0.33 19.81
N GLU A 90 1.63 0.37 20.92
CA GLU A 90 0.19 0.17 21.03
C GLU A 90 -0.45 1.49 21.46
N PRO A 91 -0.99 2.31 20.55
CA PRO A 91 -1.40 3.67 20.87
C PRO A 91 -2.76 3.75 21.60
N ASP A 92 -3.64 2.75 21.46
CA ASP A 92 -4.91 2.66 22.19
C ASP A 92 -5.30 1.20 22.52
N GLY A 93 -6.45 1.04 23.16
CA GLY A 93 -7.04 -0.26 23.47
C GLY A 93 -6.39 -0.92 24.69
N GLY A 94 -6.56 -2.25 24.79
CA GLY A 94 -6.19 -2.98 26.01
C GLY A 94 -7.14 -2.70 27.19
N ILE A 95 -6.87 -3.34 28.33
CA ILE A 95 -7.73 -3.26 29.54
C ILE A 95 -7.96 -1.80 29.99
N THR A 96 -6.94 -0.95 29.85
CA THR A 96 -7.01 0.45 30.27
C THR A 96 -7.55 1.38 29.18
N GLY A 97 -7.65 0.91 27.94
CA GLY A 97 -7.93 1.73 26.76
C GLY A 97 -6.76 2.62 26.30
N ARG A 98 -5.61 2.61 27.00
CA ARG A 98 -4.47 3.51 26.75
C ARG A 98 -3.31 2.85 25.98
N GLY A 99 -3.45 1.59 25.60
CA GLY A 99 -2.38 0.81 25.01
C GLY A 99 -1.14 0.71 25.93
N ASP A 100 0.06 0.77 25.35
CA ASP A 100 1.34 0.54 26.04
C ASP A 100 2.00 1.82 26.59
N GLY A 101 1.40 2.99 26.36
CA GLY A 101 1.91 4.28 26.83
C GLY A 101 3.14 4.82 26.09
N ARG A 102 3.54 4.23 24.95
CA ARG A 102 4.73 4.69 24.19
C ARG A 102 4.41 5.72 23.10
N CYS A 103 3.15 5.77 22.65
CA CYS A 103 2.69 6.67 21.58
C CYS A 103 1.44 7.45 22.01
N THR A 104 1.52 8.11 23.17
CA THR A 104 0.37 8.78 23.80
C THR A 104 -0.18 9.96 23.00
N ASP A 105 0.61 10.54 22.10
CA ASP A 105 0.28 11.68 21.25
C ASP A 105 -0.02 11.27 19.79
N PHE A 106 -0.07 9.96 19.48
CA PHE A 106 -0.29 9.48 18.11
C PHE A 106 -1.58 10.03 17.49
N PHE A 107 -2.70 9.95 18.22
CA PHE A 107 -3.99 10.40 17.70
C PHE A 107 -4.07 11.92 17.49
N GLU A 108 -3.29 12.69 18.25
CA GLU A 108 -3.22 14.15 18.14
C GLU A 108 -2.31 14.61 17.00
N LYS A 109 -1.19 13.90 16.78
CA LYS A 109 -0.13 14.33 15.86
C LYS A 109 -0.13 13.66 14.49
N ARG A 110 -0.85 12.55 14.31
CA ARG A 110 -0.94 11.86 13.03
C ARG A 110 -1.61 12.74 11.97
N GLN A 111 -1.13 12.65 10.73
CA GLN A 111 -1.61 13.44 9.59
C GLN A 111 -1.75 12.55 8.35
N HIS A 112 -2.40 13.06 7.31
CA HIS A 112 -2.51 12.41 6.00
C HIS A 112 -3.11 10.99 6.06
N GLU A 113 -4.21 10.83 6.79
CA GLU A 113 -4.93 9.55 6.88
C GLU A 113 -5.22 8.98 5.49
N THR A 114 -4.78 7.75 5.25
CA THR A 114 -5.13 6.98 4.06
C THR A 114 -5.59 5.59 4.49
N LEU A 115 -6.79 5.17 4.12
CA LEU A 115 -7.21 3.77 4.30
C LEU A 115 -6.44 2.89 3.30
N ILE A 116 -5.69 1.91 3.82
CA ILE A 116 -4.95 0.94 3.01
C ILE A 116 -5.76 -0.33 2.82
N TRP A 117 -6.39 -0.82 3.89
CA TRP A 117 -7.16 -2.04 3.85
C TRP A 117 -8.24 -2.06 4.95
N GLU A 118 -9.34 -2.73 4.68
CA GLU A 118 -10.41 -3.02 5.63
C GLU A 118 -10.92 -4.44 5.38
N ASP A 119 -11.12 -5.20 6.45
CA ASP A 119 -11.78 -6.50 6.35
C ASP A 119 -13.26 -6.31 6.01
N LYS A 120 -13.69 -6.81 4.86
CA LYS A 120 -15.09 -6.71 4.39
C LYS A 120 -15.88 -7.99 4.64
N ARG A 121 -15.30 -8.98 5.33
CA ARG A 121 -15.99 -10.22 5.68
C ARG A 121 -17.02 -9.95 6.79
N GLU A 122 -18.20 -10.54 6.66
CA GLU A 122 -19.22 -10.52 7.71
C GLU A 122 -18.88 -11.56 8.79
N ARG A 123 -19.27 -11.28 10.04
CA ARG A 123 -19.06 -12.17 11.19
C ARG A 123 -20.11 -13.27 11.24
#